data_AF-A0A6L3ESL7-F1
#
_entry.id   AF-A0A6L3ESL7-F1
#
_cell.length_a   1.000
_cell.length_b   1.000
_cell.length_c   1.000
_cell.angle_alpha   90.00
_cell.angle_beta   90.00
_cell.angle_gamma   90.00
#
_symmetry.space_group_name_H-M   'P 1'
#
loop_
_entity.id
_entity.type
_entity.pdbx_description
1 polymer ?
#
loop_
_entity_poly.entity_id
_entity_poly.type
_entity_poly.pdbx_seq_one_letter_code
_entity_poly.pdbx_strand_id
1 'polypeptide(L)'
;MTNHSNPHEITISDVLRLALPVKTAVLAGASQARRTVRWVALLTSWNDLATQVHTGDLVLVPPHLQQQLSEQNLQSKLQNLTDFGISGIILFEPISDKFADLLTELSTSLLILPPDLSVREIHRGIATLLVDRQFATAERGMQLYRKLAEMSREEQGLGAMTELISKLTGKIVIIQDKRLEIKSTSEPRTVNTDLDLPTILELITQGEQ
;
A
#
# COMPACT_ATOMS: atom_id res chain seq x y z
N MET A 1 12.30 -13.95 -6.02
CA MET A 1 11.44 -12.77 -6.24
C MET A 1 11.58 -11.84 -5.05
N THR A 2 12.57 -10.95 -5.09
CA THR A 2 12.78 -9.92 -4.07
C THR A 2 11.79 -8.78 -4.33
N ASN A 3 10.66 -8.83 -3.62
CA ASN A 3 9.66 -7.77 -3.69
C ASN A 3 10.27 -6.51 -3.04
N HIS A 4 10.65 -5.54 -3.86
CA HIS A 4 11.18 -4.27 -3.40
C HIS A 4 10.02 -3.45 -2.83
N SER A 5 9.76 -3.59 -1.53
CA SER A 5 8.79 -2.77 -0.81
C SER A 5 9.13 -1.29 -1.04
N ASN A 6 8.27 -0.60 -1.76
CA ASN A 6 8.41 0.81 -2.05
C ASN A 6 8.39 1.56 -0.69
N PRO A 7 9.43 2.34 -0.32
CA PRO A 7 9.55 2.93 1.03
C PRO A 7 8.43 3.93 1.36
N HIS A 8 7.54 4.22 0.40
CA HIS A 8 6.42 5.13 0.52
C HIS A 8 5.09 4.47 0.89
N GLU A 9 4.99 3.15 0.77
CA GLU A 9 3.77 2.40 1.04
C GLU A 9 3.62 2.08 2.53
N ILE A 10 2.44 2.33 3.10
CA ILE A 10 2.11 1.95 4.47
C ILE A 10 1.78 0.47 4.49
N THR A 11 2.49 -0.31 5.30
CA THR A 11 2.23 -1.74 5.47
C THR A 11 1.39 -2.03 6.72
N ILE A 12 0.90 -3.26 6.85
CA ILE A 12 0.22 -3.71 8.08
C ILE A 12 1.12 -3.56 9.31
N SER A 13 2.43 -3.79 9.16
CA SER A 13 3.41 -3.57 10.23
C SER A 13 3.48 -2.11 10.67
N ASP A 14 3.37 -1.17 9.73
CA ASP A 14 3.36 0.26 10.03
C ASP A 14 2.07 0.66 10.73
N VAL A 15 0.92 0.15 10.28
CA VAL A 15 -0.37 0.36 10.95
C VAL A 15 -0.34 -0.15 12.38
N LEU A 16 0.18 -1.37 12.60
CA LEU A 16 0.34 -1.96 13.94
C LEU A 16 1.21 -1.10 14.86
N ARG A 17 2.28 -0.49 14.33
CA ARG A 17 3.24 0.29 15.10
C ARG A 17 2.79 1.73 15.35
N LEU A 18 2.09 2.33 14.40
CA LEU A 18 1.87 3.78 14.35
C LEU A 18 0.41 4.19 14.61
N ALA A 19 -0.56 3.31 14.34
CA ALA A 19 -1.99 3.64 14.45
C ALA A 19 -2.77 2.74 15.42
N LEU A 20 -2.29 1.53 15.71
CA LEU A 20 -2.98 0.59 16.58
C LEU A 20 -2.37 0.54 17.99
N PRO A 21 -3.16 0.17 19.01
CA PRO A 21 -2.66 -0.02 20.37
C PRO A 21 -1.65 -1.17 20.47
N VAL A 22 -0.69 -1.03 21.38
CA VAL A 22 0.42 -2.00 21.59
C VAL A 22 -0.07 -3.42 21.91
N LYS A 23 -1.26 -3.56 22.50
CA LYS A 23 -1.87 -4.85 22.87
C LYS A 23 -2.66 -5.51 21.73
N THR A 24 -2.55 -5.02 20.50
CA THR A 24 -3.20 -5.64 19.33
C THR A 24 -2.59 -7.01 19.06
N ALA A 25 -3.41 -8.05 19.02
CA ALA A 25 -3.01 -9.41 18.71
C ALA A 25 -3.11 -9.68 17.20
N VAL A 26 -2.12 -10.37 16.64
CA VAL A 26 -2.15 -10.88 15.26
C VAL A 26 -2.53 -12.35 15.33
N LEU A 27 -3.75 -12.69 14.95
CA LEU A 27 -4.23 -14.08 15.01
C LEU A 27 -3.86 -14.90 13.77
N ALA A 28 -3.81 -14.27 12.61
CA ALA A 28 -3.50 -14.93 11.35
C ALA A 28 -2.71 -14.01 10.43
N GLY A 29 -2.00 -14.61 9.47
CA GLY A 29 -1.30 -13.86 8.44
C GLY A 29 -0.08 -13.07 8.92
N ALA A 30 0.63 -13.52 9.97
CA ALA A 30 1.87 -12.86 10.41
C ALA A 30 2.92 -12.74 9.29
N SER A 31 2.94 -13.69 8.34
CA SER A 31 3.77 -13.63 7.12
C SER A 31 3.32 -12.54 6.13
N GLN A 32 2.08 -12.05 6.23
CA GLN A 32 1.49 -10.99 5.40
C GLN A 32 1.69 -9.60 6.01
N ALA A 33 2.48 -9.45 7.08
CA ALA A 33 2.71 -8.16 7.75
C ALA A 33 3.33 -7.08 6.86
N ARG A 34 3.87 -7.46 5.69
CA ARG A 34 4.41 -6.55 4.65
C ARG A 34 3.39 -6.15 3.58
N ARG A 35 2.15 -6.65 3.61
CA ARG A 35 1.11 -6.21 2.66
C ARG A 35 0.87 -4.71 2.83
N THR A 36 0.76 -4.03 1.69
CA THR A 36 0.49 -2.60 1.60
C THR A 36 -0.98 -2.32 1.88
N VAL A 37 -1.25 -1.46 2.86
CA VAL A 37 -2.58 -0.93 3.17
C VAL A 37 -2.80 0.34 2.36
N ARG A 38 -3.81 0.34 1.49
CA ARG A 38 -4.14 1.49 0.63
C ARG A 38 -5.17 2.41 1.25
N TRP A 39 -6.14 1.82 1.96
CA TRP A 39 -7.22 2.54 2.60
C TRP A 39 -7.73 1.77 3.83
N VAL A 40 -8.56 2.43 4.62
CA VAL A 40 -9.29 1.82 5.74
C VAL A 40 -10.78 1.85 5.45
N ALA A 41 -11.44 0.69 5.51
CA ALA A 41 -12.85 0.55 5.22
C ALA A 41 -13.60 0.10 6.48
N LEU A 42 -14.69 0.79 6.84
CA LEU A 42 -15.57 0.36 7.92
C LEU A 42 -16.70 -0.48 7.31
N LEU A 43 -16.80 -1.74 7.71
CA LEU A 43 -17.88 -2.61 7.28
C LEU A 43 -19.19 -2.17 7.94
N THR A 44 -20.25 -1.98 7.14
CA THR A 44 -21.59 -1.58 7.62
C THR A 44 -22.61 -2.70 7.53
N SER A 45 -22.38 -3.68 6.65
CA SER A 45 -23.20 -4.86 6.49
C SER A 45 -22.39 -6.00 5.91
N TRP A 46 -22.75 -7.25 6.24
CA TRP A 46 -22.23 -8.44 5.58
C TRP A 46 -22.79 -8.68 4.18
N ASN A 47 -23.79 -7.90 3.77
CA ASN A 47 -24.37 -7.91 2.43
C ASN A 47 -23.68 -6.86 1.56
N ASP A 48 -23.74 -7.02 0.24
CA ASP A 48 -23.24 -6.04 -0.74
C ASP A 48 -21.77 -5.62 -0.52
N LEU A 49 -20.92 -6.57 -0.11
CA LEU A 49 -19.49 -6.34 0.19
C LEU A 49 -18.74 -5.62 -0.93
N ALA A 50 -19.10 -5.91 -2.19
CA ALA A 50 -18.51 -5.29 -3.38
C ALA A 50 -18.67 -3.77 -3.45
N THR A 51 -19.64 -3.20 -2.73
CA THR A 51 -19.84 -1.74 -2.66
C THR A 51 -19.09 -1.08 -1.50
N GLN A 52 -18.62 -1.88 -0.54
CA GLN A 52 -18.04 -1.42 0.72
C GLN A 52 -16.52 -1.61 0.79
N VAL A 53 -15.98 -2.56 0.03
CA VAL A 53 -14.61 -3.04 0.18
C VAL A 53 -13.92 -3.14 -1.17
N HIS A 54 -12.68 -2.66 -1.23
CA HIS A 54 -11.84 -2.70 -2.41
C HIS A 54 -10.51 -3.41 -2.13
N THR A 55 -9.83 -3.78 -3.21
CA THR A 55 -8.50 -4.38 -3.15
C THR A 55 -7.49 -3.46 -2.47
N GLY A 56 -6.78 -4.00 -1.48
CA GLY A 56 -5.81 -3.28 -0.67
C GLY A 56 -6.39 -2.59 0.58
N ASP A 57 -7.69 -2.69 0.83
CA ASP A 57 -8.32 -2.11 2.02
C ASP A 57 -7.96 -2.89 3.29
N LEU A 58 -7.85 -2.17 4.40
CA LEU A 58 -7.86 -2.73 5.74
C LEU A 58 -9.27 -2.60 6.30
N VAL A 59 -9.97 -3.72 6.46
CA VAL A 59 -11.40 -3.74 6.80
C VAL A 59 -11.59 -3.82 8.30
N LEU A 60 -12.38 -2.89 8.84
CA LEU A 60 -12.80 -2.87 10.25
C LEU A 60 -14.18 -3.51 10.34
N VAL A 61 -14.30 -4.58 11.13
CA VAL A 61 -15.59 -5.21 11.43
C VAL A 61 -16.05 -4.70 12.80
N PRO A 62 -17.04 -3.80 12.87
CA PRO A 62 -17.49 -3.26 14.14
C PRO A 62 -18.17 -4.34 15.00
N PRO A 63 -18.22 -4.18 16.34
CA PRO A 63 -18.76 -5.17 17.26
C PRO A 63 -20.15 -5.70 16.89
N HIS A 64 -21.06 -4.81 16.47
CA HIS A 64 -22.43 -5.20 16.11
C HIS A 64 -22.51 -6.14 14.89
N LEU A 65 -21.56 -6.07 13.95
CA LEU A 65 -21.46 -7.02 12.85
C LEU A 65 -20.69 -8.28 13.25
N GLN A 66 -19.72 -8.15 14.15
CA GLN A 66 -18.97 -9.28 14.71
C GLN A 66 -19.89 -10.22 15.50
N GLN A 67 -20.86 -9.67 16.25
CA GLN A 67 -21.87 -10.44 16.98
C GLN A 67 -22.83 -11.25 16.09
N GLN A 68 -22.89 -10.95 14.78
CA GLN A 68 -23.66 -11.72 13.80
C GLN A 68 -22.86 -12.91 13.23
N LEU A 69 -21.58 -13.01 13.58
CA LEU A 69 -20.75 -14.15 13.21
C LEU A 69 -21.12 -15.34 14.09
N SER A 70 -21.41 -16.46 13.45
CA SER A 70 -21.62 -17.75 14.07
C SER A 70 -20.52 -18.71 13.64
N GLU A 71 -20.35 -19.81 14.38
CA GLU A 71 -19.34 -20.82 14.07
C GLU A 71 -19.45 -21.32 12.61
N GLN A 72 -20.68 -21.40 12.11
CA GLN A 72 -21.02 -21.94 10.79
C GLN A 72 -20.75 -20.94 9.65
N ASN A 73 -20.77 -19.63 9.92
CA ASN A 73 -20.69 -18.59 8.89
C ASN A 73 -19.39 -17.77 8.93
N LEU A 74 -18.59 -17.92 9.99
CA LEU A 74 -17.36 -17.17 10.19
C LEU A 74 -16.40 -17.35 9.01
N GLN A 75 -16.11 -18.61 8.66
CA GLN A 75 -15.15 -18.92 7.59
C GLN A 75 -15.61 -18.34 6.26
N SER A 76 -16.87 -18.59 5.87
CA SER A 76 -17.39 -18.13 4.58
C SER A 76 -17.43 -16.60 4.48
N LYS A 77 -17.82 -15.90 5.56
CA LYS A 77 -17.81 -14.44 5.59
C LYS A 77 -16.41 -13.84 5.52
N LEU A 78 -15.44 -14.40 6.24
CA LEU A 78 -14.04 -13.93 6.19
C LEU A 78 -13.36 -14.27 4.86
N GLN A 79 -13.69 -15.43 4.27
CA GLN A 79 -13.20 -15.82 2.95
C GLN A 79 -13.74 -14.88 1.88
N ASN A 80 -15.06 -14.57 1.90
CA ASN A 80 -15.66 -13.63 0.96
C ASN A 80 -14.97 -12.26 0.99
N LEU A 81 -14.57 -11.77 2.18
CA LEU A 81 -13.78 -10.53 2.30
C LEU A 81 -12.38 -10.68 1.68
N THR A 82 -11.74 -11.82 1.93
CA THR A 82 -10.40 -12.13 1.41
C THR A 82 -10.37 -12.21 -0.11
N ASP A 83 -11.45 -12.69 -0.73
CA ASP A 83 -11.56 -12.82 -2.19
C ASP A 83 -11.53 -11.46 -2.93
N PHE A 84 -11.85 -10.34 -2.24
CA PHE A 84 -11.70 -8.98 -2.79
C PHE A 84 -10.23 -8.50 -2.83
N GLY A 85 -9.28 -9.29 -2.31
CA GLY A 85 -7.87 -8.92 -2.27
C GLY A 85 -7.57 -7.83 -1.24
N ILE A 86 -8.27 -7.85 -0.11
CA ILE A 86 -8.01 -6.93 1.01
C ILE A 86 -6.64 -7.16 1.64
N SER A 87 -6.14 -6.14 2.32
CA SER A 87 -4.86 -6.19 3.01
C SER A 87 -4.97 -6.90 4.35
N GLY A 88 -6.05 -6.65 5.09
CA GLY A 88 -6.25 -7.18 6.43
C GLY A 88 -7.67 -6.99 6.93
N ILE A 89 -7.98 -7.68 8.03
CA ILE A 89 -9.24 -7.56 8.76
C ILE A 89 -8.91 -7.20 10.22
N ILE A 90 -9.64 -6.24 10.78
CA ILE A 90 -9.57 -5.82 12.18
C ILE A 90 -10.88 -6.14 12.88
N LEU A 91 -10.78 -6.85 14.00
CA LEU A 91 -11.88 -7.16 14.89
C LEU A 91 -11.69 -6.44 16.23
N PHE A 92 -12.81 -6.10 16.86
CA PHE A 92 -12.84 -5.34 18.12
C PHE A 92 -13.11 -6.22 19.34
N GLU A 93 -13.61 -7.43 19.12
CA GLU A 93 -13.86 -8.42 20.17
C GLU A 93 -12.99 -9.66 19.92
N PRO A 94 -12.61 -10.40 20.98
CA PRO A 94 -11.91 -11.66 20.82
C PRO A 94 -12.78 -12.69 20.09
N ILE A 95 -12.16 -13.48 19.22
CA ILE A 95 -12.77 -14.69 18.65
C ILE A 95 -12.43 -15.88 19.57
N SER A 96 -13.36 -16.82 19.72
CA SER A 96 -13.12 -18.05 20.48
C SER A 96 -11.95 -18.86 19.90
N ASP A 97 -11.11 -19.42 20.77
CA ASP A 97 -9.96 -20.27 20.38
C ASP A 97 -10.35 -21.48 19.51
N LYS A 98 -11.62 -21.90 19.55
CA LYS A 98 -12.17 -22.95 18.69
C LYS A 98 -12.01 -22.67 17.18
N PHE A 99 -11.80 -21.40 16.81
CA PHE A 99 -11.63 -20.98 15.43
C PHE A 99 -10.17 -20.82 15.01
N ALA A 100 -9.19 -21.05 15.89
CA ALA A 100 -7.79 -20.80 15.60
C ALA A 100 -7.30 -21.52 14.33
N ASP A 101 -7.70 -22.78 14.14
CA ASP A 101 -7.34 -23.57 12.96
C ASP A 101 -7.94 -22.96 11.68
N LEU A 102 -9.22 -22.60 11.71
CA LEU A 102 -9.93 -21.93 10.61
C LEU A 102 -9.30 -20.57 10.24
N LEU A 103 -8.82 -19.84 11.24
CA LEU A 103 -8.20 -18.54 11.02
C LEU A 103 -6.80 -18.66 10.43
N THR A 104 -6.08 -19.75 10.73
CA THR A 104 -4.71 -19.99 10.24
C THR A 104 -4.68 -20.20 8.71
N GLU A 105 -5.76 -20.72 8.13
CA GLU A 105 -5.89 -20.94 6.68
C GLU A 105 -6.14 -19.65 5.88
N LEU A 106 -6.48 -18.53 6.56
CA LEU A 106 -6.73 -17.26 5.86
C LEU A 106 -5.45 -16.71 5.23
N SER A 107 -5.54 -16.36 3.96
CA SER A 107 -4.42 -15.76 3.22
C SER A 107 -4.18 -14.28 3.52
N THR A 108 -4.88 -13.72 4.51
CA THR A 108 -4.92 -12.29 4.86
C THR A 108 -4.66 -12.11 6.36
N SER A 109 -4.10 -10.96 6.75
CA SER A 109 -3.84 -10.69 8.17
C SER A 109 -5.13 -10.46 8.94
N LEU A 110 -5.29 -11.14 10.06
CA LEU A 110 -6.40 -10.93 10.99
C LEU A 110 -5.88 -10.37 12.31
N LEU A 111 -6.35 -9.19 12.67
CA LEU A 111 -5.93 -8.45 13.85
C LEU A 111 -7.09 -8.36 14.84
N ILE A 112 -6.80 -8.59 16.12
CA ILE A 112 -7.76 -8.40 17.22
C ILE A 112 -7.26 -7.28 18.12
N LEU A 113 -8.11 -6.30 18.31
CA LEU A 113 -7.84 -5.17 19.19
C LEU A 113 -8.19 -5.52 20.64
N PRO A 114 -7.57 -4.86 21.63
CA PRO A 114 -8.01 -5.00 23.02
C PRO A 114 -9.45 -4.47 23.19
N PRO A 115 -10.17 -4.95 24.21
CA PRO A 115 -11.57 -4.57 24.42
C PRO A 115 -11.74 -3.07 24.70
N ASP A 116 -12.98 -2.60 24.59
CA ASP A 116 -13.43 -1.24 24.92
C ASP A 116 -12.84 -0.11 24.06
N LEU A 117 -12.29 -0.45 22.88
CA LEU A 117 -11.82 0.55 21.93
C LEU A 117 -12.94 1.07 21.03
N SER A 118 -12.91 2.39 20.80
CA SER A 118 -13.84 3.02 19.89
C SER A 118 -13.48 2.73 18.43
N VAL A 119 -14.42 2.14 17.69
CA VAL A 119 -14.31 1.93 16.24
C VAL A 119 -13.94 3.22 15.52
N ARG A 120 -14.55 4.34 15.93
CA ARG A 120 -14.30 5.65 15.33
C ARG A 120 -12.87 6.13 15.54
N GLU A 121 -12.30 5.90 16.73
CA GLU A 121 -10.94 6.33 17.04
C GLU A 121 -9.92 5.53 16.26
N ILE A 122 -10.10 4.21 16.18
CA ILE A 122 -9.22 3.32 15.39
C ILE A 122 -9.30 3.68 13.92
N HIS A 123 -10.52 3.80 13.36
CA HIS A 123 -10.70 4.20 11.97
C HIS A 123 -10.02 5.55 11.68
N ARG A 124 -10.23 6.55 12.55
CA ARG A 124 -9.61 7.87 12.40
C ARG A 124 -8.08 7.80 12.48
N GLY A 125 -7.52 7.03 13.41
CA GLY A 125 -6.07 6.87 13.56
C GLY A 125 -5.42 6.28 12.31
N ILE A 126 -6.00 5.20 11.78
CA ILE A 126 -5.51 4.56 10.55
C ILE A 126 -5.70 5.50 9.35
N ALA A 127 -6.87 6.12 9.19
CA ALA A 127 -7.14 7.05 8.10
C ALA A 127 -6.16 8.23 8.10
N THR A 128 -5.87 8.79 9.27
CA THR A 128 -4.90 9.89 9.42
C THR A 128 -3.51 9.45 8.99
N LEU A 129 -3.03 8.29 9.47
CA LEU A 129 -1.74 7.74 9.05
C LEU A 129 -1.63 7.59 7.52
N LEU A 130 -2.68 7.06 6.88
CA LEU A 130 -2.72 6.84 5.43
C LEU A 130 -2.75 8.17 4.67
N VAL A 131 -3.60 9.11 5.09
CA VAL A 131 -3.74 10.43 4.47
C VAL A 131 -2.48 11.28 4.63
N ASP A 132 -1.88 11.32 5.83
CA ASP A 132 -0.63 12.05 6.09
C ASP A 132 0.50 11.54 5.18
N ARG A 133 0.57 10.22 4.95
CA ARG A 133 1.56 9.63 4.05
C ARG A 133 1.33 10.03 2.59
N GLN A 134 0.08 10.06 2.16
CA GLN A 134 -0.30 10.52 0.82
C GLN A 134 0.05 12.02 0.65
N PHE A 135 -0.23 12.86 1.64
CA PHE A 135 0.15 14.27 1.63
C PHE A 135 1.66 14.47 1.55
N ALA A 136 2.45 13.77 2.36
CA ALA A 136 3.91 13.85 2.31
C ALA A 136 4.47 13.48 0.93
N THR A 137 3.83 12.54 0.23
CA THR A 137 4.21 12.14 -1.13
C THR A 137 3.84 13.20 -2.16
N ALA A 138 2.62 13.74 -2.08
CA ALA A 138 2.15 14.82 -2.96
C ALA A 138 2.98 16.10 -2.81
N GLU A 139 3.35 16.46 -1.57
CA GLU A 139 4.19 17.63 -1.29
C GLU A 139 5.58 17.48 -1.93
N ARG A 140 6.19 16.29 -1.84
CA ARG A 140 7.46 16.03 -2.54
C ARG A 140 7.33 16.12 -4.06
N GLY A 141 6.22 15.65 -4.62
CA GLY A 141 5.91 15.81 -6.05
C GLY A 141 5.81 17.30 -6.45
N MET A 142 5.14 18.10 -5.63
CA MET A 142 5.04 19.56 -5.83
C MET A 142 6.41 20.26 -5.74
N GLN A 143 7.24 19.87 -4.78
CA GLN A 143 8.60 20.39 -4.64
C GLN A 143 9.45 20.06 -5.87
N LEU A 144 9.38 18.82 -6.38
CA LEU A 144 10.05 18.42 -7.62
C LEU A 144 9.54 19.24 -8.82
N TYR A 145 8.22 19.38 -8.97
CA TYR A 145 7.64 20.20 -10.04
C TYR A 145 8.14 21.66 -10.01
N ARG A 146 8.12 22.30 -8.84
CA ARG A 146 8.62 23.67 -8.68
C ARG A 146 10.09 23.78 -9.06
N LYS A 147 10.91 22.80 -8.68
CA LYS A 147 12.33 22.79 -9.02
C LYS A 147 12.56 22.62 -10.52
N LEU A 148 11.82 21.73 -11.17
CA LEU A 148 11.89 21.54 -12.63
C LEU A 148 11.44 22.79 -13.39
N ALA A 149 10.38 23.47 -12.92
CA ALA A 149 9.92 24.72 -13.51
C ALA A 149 10.96 25.84 -13.39
N GLU A 150 11.64 25.94 -12.24
CA GLU A 150 12.77 26.86 -12.06
C GLU A 150 13.92 26.54 -13.02
N MET A 151 14.36 25.28 -13.08
CA MET A 151 15.43 24.83 -13.98
C MET A 151 15.09 25.07 -15.45
N SER A 152 13.82 24.95 -15.83
CA SER A 152 13.34 25.21 -17.18
C SER A 152 13.43 26.69 -17.53
N ARG A 153 13.08 27.57 -16.58
CA ARG A 153 13.18 29.02 -16.75
C ARG A 153 14.63 29.49 -16.83
N GLU A 154 15.53 28.81 -16.13
CA GLU A 154 16.97 29.08 -16.13
C GLU A 154 17.72 28.37 -17.28
N GLU A 155 16.99 27.75 -18.23
CA GLU A 155 17.56 27.08 -19.40
C GLU A 155 18.61 26.00 -19.06
N GLN A 156 18.50 25.35 -17.89
CA GLN A 156 19.49 24.36 -17.42
C GLN A 156 19.51 23.05 -18.24
N GLY A 157 18.64 22.92 -19.24
CA GLY A 157 18.60 21.80 -20.19
C GLY A 157 17.98 20.52 -19.65
N LEU A 158 17.61 19.61 -20.58
CA LEU A 158 16.93 18.35 -20.25
C LEU A 158 17.84 17.37 -19.47
N GLY A 159 19.16 17.43 -19.69
CA GLY A 159 20.15 16.61 -18.99
C GLY A 159 20.11 16.80 -17.48
N ALA A 160 20.22 18.05 -17.03
CA ALA A 160 20.19 18.40 -15.61
C ALA A 160 18.85 18.01 -14.95
N MET A 161 17.74 18.19 -15.67
CA MET A 161 16.41 17.79 -15.20
C MET A 161 16.28 16.28 -15.03
N THR A 162 16.73 15.49 -16.02
CA THR A 162 16.71 14.02 -15.91
C THR A 162 17.56 13.52 -14.75
N GLU A 163 18.74 14.13 -14.52
CA GLU A 163 19.60 13.77 -13.38
C GLU A 163 18.93 14.07 -12.04
N LEU A 164 18.28 15.23 -11.92
CA LEU A 164 17.52 15.58 -10.71
C LEU A 164 16.38 14.57 -10.45
N ILE A 165 15.57 14.26 -11.47
CA ILE A 165 14.44 13.34 -11.34
C ILE A 165 14.95 11.95 -10.97
N SER A 166 15.98 11.46 -11.65
CA SER A 166 16.55 10.13 -11.40
C SER A 166 17.10 10.03 -9.97
N LYS A 167 17.87 11.04 -9.54
CA LYS A 167 18.42 11.10 -8.19
C LYS A 167 17.35 11.12 -7.10
N LEU A 168 16.26 11.87 -7.30
CA LEU A 168 15.21 12.02 -6.29
C LEU A 168 14.24 10.83 -6.23
N THR A 169 13.98 10.19 -7.37
CA THR A 169 13.05 9.06 -7.46
C THR A 169 13.75 7.70 -7.25
N GLY A 170 15.08 7.64 -7.41
CA GLY A 170 15.83 6.38 -7.42
C GLY A 170 15.47 5.51 -8.62
N LYS A 171 14.98 6.10 -9.72
CA LYS A 171 14.55 5.40 -10.94
C LYS A 171 15.40 5.83 -12.13
N ILE A 172 15.48 4.96 -13.13
CA ILE A 172 15.97 5.31 -14.46
C ILE A 172 14.95 6.24 -15.12
N VAL A 173 15.42 7.35 -15.68
CA VAL A 173 14.57 8.37 -16.32
C VAL A 173 15.03 8.53 -17.76
N ILE A 174 14.09 8.44 -18.69
CA ILE A 174 14.31 8.61 -20.13
C ILE A 174 13.31 9.67 -20.60
N ILE A 175 13.80 10.70 -21.28
CA ILE A 175 12.96 11.70 -21.95
C ILE A 175 13.04 11.45 -23.45
N GLN A 176 11.88 11.27 -24.06
CA GLN A 176 11.71 11.13 -25.51
C GLN A 176 10.87 12.28 -26.06
N ASP A 177 11.08 12.61 -27.33
CA ASP A 177 10.15 13.46 -28.07
C ASP A 177 8.99 12.63 -28.67
N LYS A 178 8.10 13.31 -29.40
CA LYS A 178 6.96 12.68 -30.07
C LYS A 178 7.33 11.68 -31.17
N ARG A 179 8.59 11.64 -31.60
CA ARG A 179 9.14 10.67 -32.57
C ARG A 179 9.87 9.53 -31.86
N LEU A 180 9.74 9.44 -30.53
CA LEU A 180 10.42 8.47 -29.68
C LEU A 180 11.96 8.62 -29.66
N GLU A 181 12.48 9.72 -30.20
CA GLU A 181 13.91 10.01 -30.12
C GLU A 181 14.26 10.39 -28.67
N ILE A 182 15.23 9.67 -28.12
CA ILE A 182 15.73 9.91 -26.77
C ILE A 182 16.50 11.24 -26.76
N LYS A 183 15.99 12.20 -25.98
CA LYS A 183 16.59 13.52 -25.82
C LYS A 183 17.47 13.62 -24.58
N SER A 184 17.19 12.81 -23.57
CA SER A 184 18.01 12.74 -22.36
C SER A 184 17.74 11.45 -21.59
N THR A 185 18.76 10.96 -20.88
CA THR A 185 18.64 9.82 -19.97
C THR A 185 19.41 10.07 -18.68
N SER A 186 18.98 9.44 -17.60
CA SER A 186 19.75 9.39 -16.35
C SER A 186 19.42 8.14 -15.55
N GLU A 187 20.44 7.60 -14.88
CA GLU A 187 20.34 6.47 -13.96
C GLU A 187 20.64 6.89 -12.51
N PRO A 188 19.99 6.23 -11.54
CA PRO A 188 20.19 6.55 -10.13
C PRO A 188 21.55 5.99 -9.67
N ARG A 189 22.46 6.88 -9.24
CA ARG A 189 23.82 6.51 -8.80
C ARG A 189 23.89 5.63 -7.54
N THR A 190 22.76 5.34 -6.90
CA THR A 190 22.65 4.70 -5.57
C THR A 190 22.04 3.31 -5.58
N VAL A 191 21.59 2.79 -6.72
CA VAL A 191 20.98 1.45 -6.80
C VAL A 191 21.86 0.53 -7.65
N ASN A 192 22.33 -0.56 -7.04
CA ASN A 192 22.92 -1.69 -7.76
C ASN A 192 21.78 -2.35 -8.55
N THR A 193 21.49 -1.79 -9.71
CA THR A 193 20.32 -2.17 -10.51
C THR A 193 20.78 -3.32 -11.41
N ASP A 194 20.23 -4.52 -11.25
CA ASP A 194 20.47 -5.67 -12.15
C ASP A 194 19.94 -5.42 -13.59
N LEU A 195 19.39 -4.22 -13.86
CA LEU A 195 18.92 -3.77 -15.16
C LEU A 195 19.88 -2.69 -15.68
N ASP A 196 20.68 -3.08 -16.66
CA ASP A 196 21.59 -2.19 -17.37
C ASP A 196 20.81 -1.23 -18.27
N LEU A 197 21.06 0.08 -18.14
CA LEU A 197 20.52 1.12 -19.03
C LEU A 197 20.60 0.75 -20.53
N PRO A 198 21.74 0.22 -21.04
CA PRO A 198 21.87 -0.30 -22.40
C PRO A 198 20.78 -1.29 -22.81
N THR A 199 20.45 -2.25 -21.94
CA THR A 199 19.44 -3.29 -22.22
C THR A 199 18.03 -2.70 -22.30
N ILE A 200 17.71 -1.71 -21.46
CA ILE A 200 16.43 -1.00 -21.53
C ILE A 200 16.33 -0.18 -22.82
N LEU A 201 17.41 0.50 -23.19
CA LEU A 201 17.47 1.28 -24.42
C LEU A 201 17.27 0.39 -25.65
N GLU A 202 17.92 -0.79 -25.69
CA GLU A 202 17.69 -1.79 -26.74
C GLU A 202 16.22 -2.21 -26.80
N LEU A 203 15.59 -2.56 -25.67
CA LEU A 203 14.18 -2.97 -25.64
C LEU A 203 13.21 -1.86 -26.08
N ILE A 204 13.46 -0.60 -25.70
CA ILE A 204 12.63 0.55 -26.10
C ILE A 204 12.77 0.81 -27.61
N THR A 205 13.94 0.56 -28.18
CA THR A 205 14.17 0.65 -29.64
C THR A 205 13.76 -0.61 -30.42
N GLN A 206 13.69 -1.78 -29.78
CA GLN A 206 13.35 -3.06 -30.43
C GLN A 206 11.86 -3.40 -30.38
N GLY A 207 11.06 -2.77 -29.52
CA GLY A 207 9.59 -2.83 -29.58
C GLY A 207 8.98 -2.24 -30.86
N GLU A 208 9.82 -1.86 -31.83
CA GLU A 208 9.52 -1.28 -33.14
C GLU A 208 9.34 -2.32 -34.27
N GLN A 209 9.22 -3.63 -33.99
CA GLN A 209 8.81 -4.63 -35.00
C GLN A 209 7.46 -5.28 -34.70
#